data_AF-F3QWR0-F1
#
_entry.id   AF-F3QWR0-F1
#
_cell.length_a   1.000
_cell.length_b   1.000
_cell.length_c   1.000
_cell.angle_alpha   90.00
_cell.angle_beta   90.00
_cell.angle_gamma   90.00
#
_symmetry.space_group_name_H-M   'P 1'
#
loop_
_entity.id
_entity.type
_entity.pdbx_description
1 polymer ?
#
loop_
_entity_poly.entity_id
_entity_poly.type
_entity_poly.pdbx_seq_one_letter_code
_entity_poly.pdbx_strand_id
1 'polypeptide(L)' 'MMNRRINISDELYEDEVVCYLAYRYHTTPKKIVQCFLVQDDFIPAPENDSTTFRLEDNEMEIMRGLTCGRF' A
#
# COMPACT_ATOMS: atom_id res chain seq x y z
N MET A 1 -20.83 -1.74 9.97
CA MET A 1 -19.95 -1.71 8.78
C MET A 1 -19.03 -0.51 8.91
N MET A 2 -17.83 -0.73 9.45
CA MET A 2 -16.83 0.34 9.53
C MET A 2 -16.22 0.49 8.14
N ASN A 3 -16.72 1.46 7.37
CA ASN A 3 -15.99 1.97 6.21
C ASN A 3 -14.74 2.65 6.77
N ARG A 4 -13.67 1.88 7.02
CA ARG A 4 -12.32 2.43 7.22
C ARG A 4 -11.96 3.10 5.91
N ARG A 5 -12.37 4.36 5.75
CA ARG A 5 -11.96 5.19 4.63
C ARG A 5 -10.48 5.42 4.81
N ILE A 6 -9.67 4.62 4.12
CA ILE A 6 -8.24 4.86 4.05
C ILE A 6 -8.10 6.18 3.33
N ASN A 7 -7.74 7.21 4.09
CA ASN A 7 -7.46 8.50 3.51
C ASN A 7 -6.03 8.43 2.98
N ILE A 8 -5.87 7.83 1.80
CA ILE A 8 -4.59 7.80 1.10
C ILE A 8 -4.29 9.23 0.69
N SER A 9 -3.50 9.94 1.50
CA SER A 9 -3.00 11.28 1.17
C SER A 9 -2.05 11.16 -0.02
N ASP A 10 -2.00 12.16 -0.90
CA ASP A 10 -1.08 12.16 -2.04
C ASP A 10 0.39 12.08 -1.56
N GLU A 11 0.64 12.64 -0.36
CA GLU A 11 1.90 12.55 0.38
C GLU A 11 2.37 11.11 0.63
N LEU A 12 1.46 10.13 0.73
CA LEU A 12 1.82 8.72 0.90
C LEU A 12 2.52 8.17 -0.35
N TYR A 13 2.17 8.65 -1.56
CA TYR A 13 2.82 8.23 -2.79
C TYR A 13 4.19 8.89 -2.97
N GLU A 14 4.41 10.05 -2.34
CA GLU A 14 5.68 10.78 -2.32
C GLU A 14 6.56 10.41 -1.12
N ASP A 15 6.05 9.59 -0.19
CA ASP A 15 6.78 9.13 0.98
C ASP A 15 8.03 8.34 0.57
N GLU A 16 9.15 8.62 1.23
CA GLU A 16 10.44 8.00 0.94
C GLU A 16 10.38 6.47 1.04
N VAL A 17 9.60 5.93 1.97
CA VAL A 17 9.42 4.48 2.13
C VAL A 17 8.68 3.91 0.94
N VAL A 18 7.57 4.53 0.52
CA VAL A 18 6.78 4.03 -0.62
C VAL A 18 7.57 4.15 -1.91
N CYS A 19 8.37 5.21 -2.06
CA CYS A 19 9.27 5.41 -3.19
C CYS A 19 10.41 4.39 -3.19
N TYR A 20 10.97 4.07 -2.01
CA TYR A 20 11.97 3.01 -1.85
C TYR A 20 11.42 1.62 -2.17
N LEU A 21 10.21 1.30 -1.70
CA LEU A 21 9.53 0.04 -2.03
C LEU A 21 9.24 -0.02 -3.54
N ALA A 22 8.76 1.06 -4.13
CA ALA A 22 8.53 1.16 -5.57
C ALA A 22 9.82 0.88 -6.36
N TYR A 23 10.94 1.45 -5.91
CA TYR A 23 12.25 1.17 -6.48
C TYR A 23 12.65 -0.31 -6.31
N ARG A 24 12.52 -0.88 -5.11
CA ARG A 24 12.86 -2.27 -4.78
C ARG A 24 12.08 -3.28 -5.63
N TYR A 25 10.79 -3.03 -5.84
CA TYR A 25 9.90 -3.90 -6.60
C TYR A 25 9.81 -3.51 -8.10
N HIS A 26 10.65 -2.59 -8.57
CA HIS A 26 10.65 -2.07 -9.94
C HIS A 26 9.25 -1.67 -10.44
N THR A 27 8.51 -1.00 -9.57
CA THR A 27 7.10 -0.66 -9.76
C THR A 27 6.85 0.80 -9.42
N THR A 28 5.60 1.25 -9.51
CA THR A 28 5.23 2.62 -9.12
C THR A 28 4.74 2.67 -7.68
N PRO A 29 4.88 3.81 -6.99
CA PRO A 29 4.33 4.02 -5.64
C PRO A 29 2.83 3.67 -5.58
N LYS A 30 2.07 4.00 -6.62
CA LYS A 30 0.65 3.64 -6.75
C LYS A 30 0.42 2.12 -6.69
N LYS A 31 1.25 1.33 -7.39
CA LYS A 31 1.16 -0.14 -7.33
C LYS A 31 1.56 -0.70 -5.97
N ILE A 32 2.51 -0.09 -5.26
CA ILE A 32 2.86 -0.47 -3.87
C ILE A 32 1.64 -0.31 -2.96
N VAL A 33 1.02 0.88 -3.00
CA VAL A 33 -0.17 1.18 -2.20
C VAL A 33 -1.34 0.27 -2.58
N GLN A 34 -1.55 0.02 -3.88
CA GLN A 34 -2.57 -0.92 -4.33
C GLN A 34 -2.31 -2.35 -3.83
N CYS A 35 -1.05 -2.81 -3.83
CA CYS A 35 -0.67 -4.10 -3.28
C CYS A 35 -0.99 -4.18 -1.78
N PHE A 36 -0.63 -3.13 -1.04
CA PHE A 36 -0.95 -3.00 0.38
C PHE A 36 -2.46 -3.12 0.64
N LEU A 37 -3.29 -2.36 -0.08
CA LEU A 37 -4.74 -2.36 0.09
C LEU A 37 -5.38 -3.72 -0.19
N VAL A 38 -4.86 -4.43 -1.20
CA VAL A 38 -5.34 -5.77 -1.54
C VAL A 38 -4.91 -6.80 -0.48
N GLN A 39 -3.66 -6.73 0.00
CA GLN A 39 -3.16 -7.66 1.02
C GLN A 39 -3.74 -7.42 2.42
N ASP A 40 -4.12 -6.19 2.73
CA ASP A 40 -4.78 -5.82 3.99
C ASP A 40 -6.31 -6.04 3.93
N ASP A 41 -6.80 -6.64 2.84
CA ASP A 41 -8.22 -6.97 2.59
C ASP A 41 -9.15 -5.73 2.56
N PHE A 42 -8.59 -4.55 2.31
CA PHE A 42 -9.37 -3.31 2.17
C PHE A 42 -10.08 -3.21 0.83
N ILE A 43 -9.48 -3.76 -0.22
CA ILE A 43 -10.01 -3.73 -1.58
C ILE A 43 -9.86 -5.14 -2.16
N PRO A 44 -10.88 -5.68 -2.86
CA PRO A 44 -10.73 -6.95 -3.57
C PRO A 44 -9.60 -6.86 -4.59
N ALA A 45 -8.82 -7.94 -4.71
CA ALA A 45 -7.79 -8.06 -5.73
C ALA A 45 -8.43 -7.84 -7.11
N PRO A 46 -7.91 -6.91 -7.94
CA PRO A 46 -8.45 -6.73 -9.28
C PRO A 46 -8.23 -8.00 -10.09
N GLU A 47 -9.30 -8.53 -10.68
CA GLU A 47 -9.33 -9.81 -11.44
C GLU A 47 -8.30 -9.87 -12.58
N ASN A 48 -7.78 -8.73 -13.03
CA ASN A 48 -6.83 -8.61 -14.14
C ASN A 48 -5.42 -8.19 -13.72
N ASP A 49 -5.23 -7.71 -12.50
CA ASP A 49 -3.93 -7.29 -11.97
C ASP A 49 -3.64 -8.11 -10.72
N SER A 50 -3.35 -9.39 -10.92
CA SER A 50 -2.69 -10.18 -9.89
C SER A 50 -1.39 -9.45 -9.55
N THR A 51 -1.34 -8.81 -8.38
CA THR A 51 -0.15 -8.07 -7.96
C THR A 51 1.03 -9.02 -8.02
N THR A 52 1.94 -8.77 -8.95
CA THR A 52 3.00 -9.72 -9.32
C THR A 52 4.03 -9.90 -8.20
N PHE A 53 3.95 -9.04 -7.20
CA PHE A 53 4.76 -9.01 -6.00
C PHE A 53 3.85 -8.82 -4.78
N ARG A 54 4.32 -9.30 -3.64
CA ARG A 54 3.68 -9.15 -2.34
C ARG A 54 4.66 -8.44 -1.40
N LEU A 55 4.16 -7.46 -0.67
CA LEU A 55 4.90 -6.81 0.42
C LEU A 55 5.15 -7.82 1.55
N GLU A 56 6.36 -7.78 2.11
CA GLU A 56 6.75 -8.57 3.29
C GLU A 56 6.02 -8.07 4.55
N ASP A 57 5.93 -8.89 5.61
CA ASP A 57 5.25 -8.52 6.86
C ASP A 57 5.78 -7.21 7.47
N ASN A 58 7.10 -7.00 7.44
CA ASN A 58 7.73 -5.77 7.93
C ASN A 58 7.33 -4.54 7.07
N GLU A 59 7.20 -4.71 5.76
CA GLU A 59 6.79 -3.63 4.84
C GLU A 59 5.31 -3.31 5.02
N MET A 60 4.47 -4.33 5.21
CA MET A 60 3.06 -4.18 5.56
C MET A 60 2.89 -3.43 6.88
N GLU A 61 3.70 -3.73 7.90
CA GLU A 61 3.65 -3.02 9.19
C GLU A 61 4.02 -1.53 9.04
N ILE A 62 5.04 -1.22 8.25
CA ILE A 62 5.41 0.17 7.95
C ILE A 62 4.29 0.88 7.19
N MET A 63 3.73 0.24 6.15
CA MET A 63 2.60 0.76 5.37
C MET A 63 1.36 0.98 6.24
N ARG A 64 1.05 0.08 7.19
CA ARG A 64 -0.01 0.28 8.19
C ARG A 64 0.28 1.50 9.08
N GLY A 65 1.53 1.69 9.50
CA GLY A 65 1.95 2.87 10.26
C GLY A 65 1.75 4.19 9.51
N LEU A 66 1.98 4.18 8.19
CA LEU A 66 1.80 5.35 7.33
C LEU A 66 0.32 5.61 6.99
N THR A 67 -0.46 4.57 6.70
CA THR A 67 -1.86 4.67 6.25
C THR A 67 -2.88 4.82 7.38
N CYS A 68 -2.57 4.33 8.58
CA CYS A 68 -3.48 4.39 9.72
C CYS A 68 -3.40 5.72 10.49
N GLY A 69 -2.49 6.63 10.13
CA GLY A 69 -2.45 8.00 10.66
C GLY A 69 -2.30 8.05 12.18
N ARG A 70 -1.08 8.30 12.64
CA ARG A 70 -0.76 8.74 14.00
C ARG A 70 -1.55 10.03 14.31
N PHE A 71 -2.70 9.91 14.97
CA PHE A 71 -3.40 11.00 15.67
C PHE A 71 -3.97 10.47 16.99
#